data_AF-A0A355YFA2-F1
#
_entry.id   AF-A0A355YFA2-F1
#
_cell.length_a   1.000
_cell.length_b   1.000
_cell.length_c   1.000
_cell.angle_alpha   90.00
_cell.angle_beta   90.00
_cell.angle_gamma   90.00
#
_symmetry.space_group_name_H-M   'P 1'
#
loop_
_entity.id
_entity.type
_entity.pdbx_description
1 polymer ?
#
loop_
_entity_poly.entity_id
_entity_poly.type
_entity_poly.pdbx_seq_one_letter_code
_entity_poly.pdbx_strand_id
1 'polypeptide(L)'
;MDEQAPGDSLQRRDLADGGRLHLDRPLPFLVVAAHAGEPVNLARQLARISASSLLWKTSSEGQHDAASALHEALQALRGRFPQVLLVSLYDLPPDTALEDTSPRLERLEFVLGASDDAPAQAAAAALAQVLQDLEIEQRKARVAPVDAVDAGPAAPLLADLADGVSRLTLGLPPVYRVPGSDGVYPQVFRSMESAVFDALLRACAAFMQASTPGPAFHHRLLGRSHMIQAVRDVDAALEAISRSFEFLLAVSPINTVEERDRYLAGNQPTLPEFRYRPLTISPETSKRALFAIDVRSVEDPVLETIFLEKQREIDLQLTLLQARNSADFPHASVMLYGAVDAPLLALAHDILAGIAPDEDGEDPCIDCHAVQAATETMLARYRADDPGFQAEVCLRKDIAPGLMVSGRSVLISTATRMRRRRLDALLQHEIGVHVLTFSNGGRQGLSIFGTGLAGYEGIQEGLGVFAEYLAGGLTAARLRLLAARVLAVDAMLSGADFVACERLLRREHGFAPATAFGIVARVFRSGGLSKDAIYLRGLYEVFRTVQAGEPLEPFWFGKIAARHVPCVDDLLRRGLLSAPRSRPEVLSRPQAQARLETIRGGIPFIEALRGDAT
;
A
#
# COMPACT_ATOMS: atom_id res chain seq x y z
N MET A 1 -21.63 18.69 9.92
CA MET A 1 -20.41 18.93 9.12
C MET A 1 -20.77 20.11 8.26
N ASP A 2 -20.59 21.31 8.84
CA ASP A 2 -21.12 22.55 8.28
C ASP A 2 -20.45 22.92 6.97
N GLU A 3 -21.28 23.54 6.13
CA GLU A 3 -20.98 24.16 4.83
C GLU A 3 -19.65 24.93 4.84
N GLN A 4 -18.80 24.61 3.86
CA GLN A 4 -17.57 25.35 3.56
C GLN A 4 -17.91 26.83 3.31
N ALA A 5 -17.34 27.72 4.13
CA ALA A 5 -17.47 29.16 3.95
C ALA A 5 -16.69 29.62 2.69
N PRO A 6 -17.09 30.72 2.02
CA PRO A 6 -16.66 31.07 0.65
C PRO A 6 -15.22 31.63 0.50
N GLY A 7 -14.30 31.33 1.43
CA GLY A 7 -12.92 31.85 1.42
C GLY A 7 -11.81 30.78 1.46
N ASP A 8 -12.17 29.49 1.45
CA ASP A 8 -11.24 28.35 1.63
C ASP A 8 -10.67 27.80 0.32
N SER A 9 -10.58 28.61 -0.74
CA SER A 9 -10.08 28.15 -2.04
C SER A 9 -8.55 27.96 -2.05
N LEU A 10 -8.10 26.86 -2.63
CA LEU A 10 -6.72 26.61 -3.05
C LEU A 10 -6.20 27.83 -3.83
N GLN A 11 -5.13 28.46 -3.34
CA GLN A 11 -4.44 29.53 -4.06
C GLN A 11 -3.12 28.99 -4.62
N ARG A 12 -3.01 28.96 -5.94
CA ARG A 12 -1.75 28.63 -6.63
C ARG A 12 -1.46 29.73 -7.63
N ARG A 13 -0.34 30.43 -7.43
CA ARG A 13 0.13 31.51 -8.29
C ARG A 13 1.56 31.21 -8.73
N ASP A 14 1.78 31.12 -10.03
CA ASP A 14 3.12 31.07 -10.58
C ASP A 14 3.73 32.48 -10.55
N LEU A 15 4.99 32.56 -10.16
CA LEU A 15 5.78 33.79 -10.01
C LEU A 15 6.87 33.83 -11.09
N ALA A 16 7.56 34.97 -11.20
CA ALA A 16 8.70 35.12 -12.09
C ALA A 16 9.78 34.03 -11.87
N ASP A 17 10.54 33.73 -12.93
CA ASP A 17 11.64 32.75 -12.91
C ASP A 17 11.28 31.34 -12.39
N GLY A 18 10.01 30.94 -12.54
CA GLY A 18 9.52 29.63 -12.10
C GLY A 18 9.29 29.53 -10.59
N GLY A 19 9.20 30.67 -9.89
CA GLY A 19 8.71 30.72 -8.52
C GLY A 19 7.23 30.34 -8.44
N ARG A 20 6.75 30.05 -7.23
CA ARG A 20 5.38 29.63 -6.97
C ARG A 20 4.96 29.95 -5.54
N LEU A 21 3.81 30.58 -5.39
CA LEU A 21 3.05 30.59 -4.14
C LEU A 21 1.98 29.49 -4.20
N HIS A 22 1.93 28.66 -3.16
CA HIS A 22 0.94 27.60 -3.02
C HIS A 22 0.37 27.61 -1.60
N LEU A 23 -0.93 27.85 -1.49
CA LEU A 23 -1.71 27.75 -0.27
C LEU A 23 -2.84 26.76 -0.51
N ASP A 24 -2.65 25.53 -0.05
CA ASP A 24 -3.61 24.42 -0.18
C ASP A 24 -4.91 24.72 0.57
N ARG A 25 -4.78 25.22 1.79
CA ARG A 25 -5.85 25.75 2.65
C ARG A 25 -5.25 26.75 3.64
N PRO A 26 -6.06 27.52 4.38
CA PRO A 26 -5.55 28.45 5.37
C PRO A 26 -4.86 27.67 6.51
N LEU A 27 -3.54 27.74 6.57
CA LEU A 27 -2.72 27.15 7.63
C LEU A 27 -1.94 28.25 8.33
N PRO A 28 -1.75 28.19 9.66
CA PRO A 28 -1.03 29.23 10.41
C PRO A 28 0.49 29.13 10.23
N PHE A 29 0.95 28.58 9.10
CA PHE A 29 2.36 28.54 8.73
C PHE A 29 2.54 28.69 7.21
N LEU A 30 3.74 29.12 6.81
CA LEU A 30 4.17 29.21 5.43
C LEU A 30 5.63 28.75 5.33
N VAL A 31 5.89 27.75 4.49
CA VAL A 31 7.25 27.23 4.25
C VAL A 31 7.88 27.99 3.08
N VAL A 32 9.03 28.60 3.29
CA VAL A 32 9.71 29.42 2.29
C VAL A 32 11.06 28.82 1.92
N ALA A 33 11.33 28.69 0.63
CA ALA A 33 12.64 28.26 0.16
C ALA A 33 13.03 29.00 -1.12
N ALA A 34 14.23 29.59 -1.08
CA ALA A 34 14.85 30.22 -2.23
C ALA A 34 15.92 29.30 -2.81
N HIS A 35 16.11 29.33 -4.13
CA HIS A 35 17.16 28.55 -4.80
C HIS A 35 17.92 29.37 -5.84
N ALA A 36 19.18 29.03 -6.09
CA ALA A 36 20.00 29.71 -7.10
C ALA A 36 19.72 29.19 -8.53
N GLY A 37 18.95 28.11 -8.65
CA GLY A 37 18.63 27.47 -9.94
C GLY A 37 19.25 26.08 -10.08
N GLU A 38 19.72 25.51 -8.97
CA GLU A 38 20.24 24.16 -8.94
C GLU A 38 19.16 23.15 -9.38
N PRO A 39 19.52 22.14 -10.18
CA PRO A 39 18.57 21.13 -10.64
C PRO A 39 18.01 20.29 -9.49
N VAL A 40 18.83 20.03 -8.46
CA VAL A 40 18.45 19.30 -7.25
C VAL A 40 18.77 20.15 -6.02
N ASN A 41 17.74 20.41 -5.21
CA ASN A 41 17.79 21.21 -4.00
C ASN A 41 16.74 20.67 -3.01
N LEU A 42 17.16 20.32 -1.80
CA LEU A 42 16.28 19.63 -0.84
C LEU A 42 15.27 20.60 -0.22
N ALA A 43 15.69 21.82 0.12
CA ALA A 43 14.79 22.87 0.61
C ALA A 43 13.66 23.17 -0.39
N ARG A 44 14.00 23.29 -1.68
CA ARG A 44 13.04 23.48 -2.78
C ARG A 44 12.05 22.33 -2.86
N GLN A 45 12.51 21.09 -2.72
CA GLN A 45 11.68 19.90 -2.75
C GLN A 45 10.70 19.86 -1.56
N LEU A 46 11.19 20.11 -0.34
CA LEU A 46 10.39 20.14 0.88
C LEU A 46 9.30 21.23 0.85
N ALA A 47 9.66 22.43 0.39
CA ALA A 47 8.69 23.48 0.17
C ALA A 47 7.67 23.09 -0.92
N ARG A 48 8.10 22.42 -2.00
CA ARG A 48 7.17 21.96 -3.05
C ARG A 48 6.12 20.99 -2.53
N ILE A 49 6.47 20.05 -1.66
CA ILE A 49 5.52 19.05 -1.10
C ILE A 49 4.73 19.57 0.10
N SER A 50 5.04 20.78 0.59
CA SER A 50 4.31 21.41 1.69
C SER A 50 2.94 21.92 1.26
N ALA A 51 1.99 21.94 2.20
CA ALA A 51 0.63 22.43 1.96
C ALA A 51 0.54 23.95 1.88
N SER A 52 1.48 24.66 2.49
CA SER A 52 1.56 26.13 2.44
C SER A 52 3.01 26.49 2.20
N SER A 53 3.32 27.01 1.02
CA SER A 53 4.70 27.29 0.61
C SER A 53 4.86 28.45 -0.35
N LEU A 54 6.01 29.12 -0.27
CA LEU A 54 6.52 30.07 -1.26
C LEU A 54 7.91 29.63 -1.74
N LEU A 55 8.04 29.45 -3.05
CA LEU A 55 9.25 29.05 -3.75
C LEU A 55 9.66 30.14 -4.73
N TRP A 56 10.94 30.47 -4.81
CA TRP A 56 11.44 31.40 -5.82
C TRP A 56 12.93 31.20 -6.13
N LYS A 57 13.35 31.79 -7.25
CA LYS A 57 14.75 31.88 -7.64
C LYS A 57 15.35 33.17 -7.08
N THR A 58 16.60 33.15 -6.59
CA THR A 58 17.29 34.31 -6.01
C THR A 58 17.75 35.38 -7.04
N SER A 59 17.03 35.54 -8.15
CA SER A 59 17.24 36.64 -9.11
C SER A 59 16.62 37.94 -8.59
N SER A 60 17.02 39.09 -9.12
CA SER A 60 16.43 40.38 -8.71
C SER A 60 14.92 40.43 -8.95
N GLU A 61 14.44 39.89 -10.07
CA GLU A 61 13.01 39.83 -10.42
C GLU A 61 12.27 38.83 -9.53
N GLY A 62 12.82 37.61 -9.37
CA GLY A 62 12.24 36.59 -8.50
C GLY A 62 12.16 37.02 -7.04
N GLN A 63 13.17 37.72 -6.53
CA GLN A 63 13.18 38.27 -5.17
C GLN A 63 12.08 39.33 -4.99
N HIS A 64 11.92 40.23 -5.96
CA HIS A 64 10.90 41.28 -5.90
C HIS A 64 9.47 40.70 -5.90
N ASP A 65 9.20 39.77 -6.82
CA ASP A 65 7.90 39.11 -6.93
C ASP A 65 7.58 38.24 -5.71
N ALA A 66 8.59 37.52 -5.18
CA ALA A 66 8.46 36.76 -3.95
C ALA A 66 8.17 37.65 -2.73
N ALA A 67 8.78 38.84 -2.62
CA ALA A 67 8.50 39.77 -1.53
C ALA A 67 7.03 40.23 -1.55
N SER A 68 6.54 40.60 -2.73
CA SER A 68 5.13 40.97 -2.93
C SER A 68 4.19 39.82 -2.55
N ALA A 69 4.48 38.61 -3.05
CA ALA A 69 3.69 37.43 -2.75
C ALA A 69 3.69 37.03 -1.28
N LEU A 70 4.84 37.13 -0.61
CA LEU A 70 4.96 36.88 0.82
C LEU A 70 4.12 37.86 1.62
N HIS A 71 4.16 39.16 1.28
CA HIS A 71 3.39 40.18 1.97
C HIS A 71 1.88 39.92 1.87
N GLU A 72 1.37 39.66 0.66
CA GLU A 72 -0.04 39.33 0.44
C GLU A 72 -0.47 38.06 1.19
N ALA A 73 0.35 37.00 1.14
CA ALA A 73 0.06 35.74 1.82
C ALA A 73 0.03 35.92 3.34
N LEU A 74 1.01 36.61 3.92
CA LEU A 74 1.06 36.88 5.35
C LEU A 74 -0.09 37.78 5.79
N GLN A 75 -0.47 38.79 5.00
CA GLN A 75 -1.63 39.63 5.31
C GLN A 75 -2.91 38.79 5.35
N ALA A 76 -3.12 37.90 4.39
CA ALA A 76 -4.28 37.01 4.35
C ALA A 76 -4.30 36.03 5.52
N LEU A 77 -3.16 35.44 5.88
CA LEU A 77 -3.05 34.49 7.00
C LEU A 77 -3.24 35.18 8.35
N ARG A 78 -2.66 36.37 8.56
CA ARG A 78 -2.83 37.16 9.79
C ARG A 78 -4.25 37.69 9.99
N GLY A 79 -5.01 37.87 8.92
CA GLY A 79 -6.44 38.15 9.01
C GLY A 79 -7.25 36.99 9.62
N ARG A 80 -6.69 35.78 9.65
CA ARG A 80 -7.34 34.54 10.13
C ARG A 80 -6.73 33.99 11.41
N PHE A 81 -5.42 34.15 11.58
CA PHE A 81 -4.67 33.54 12.68
C PHE A 81 -3.97 34.63 13.50
N PRO A 82 -3.98 34.50 14.85
CA PRO A 82 -3.35 35.49 15.72
C PRO A 82 -1.83 35.52 15.60
N GLN A 83 -1.22 34.36 15.28
CA GLN A 83 0.20 34.22 14.95
C GLN A 83 0.35 33.32 13.73
N VAL A 84 1.38 33.59 12.94
CA VAL A 84 1.74 32.82 11.74
C VAL A 84 3.21 32.45 11.83
N LEU A 85 3.53 31.17 11.58
CA LEU A 85 4.90 30.68 11.53
C LEU A 85 5.46 30.73 10.12
N LEU A 86 6.56 31.45 9.93
CA LEU A 86 7.33 31.41 8.70
C LEU A 86 8.51 30.44 8.86
N VAL A 87 8.52 29.38 8.05
CA VAL A 87 9.57 28.36 8.10
C VAL A 87 10.51 28.53 6.91
N SER A 88 11.72 29.05 7.14
CA SER A 88 12.74 29.20 6.10
C SER A 88 13.59 27.94 5.97
N LEU A 89 13.66 27.38 4.77
CA LEU A 89 14.48 26.23 4.44
C LEU A 89 15.57 26.62 3.44
N TYR A 90 16.78 26.11 3.65
CA TYR A 90 17.87 26.22 2.68
C TYR A 90 18.85 25.05 2.81
N ASP A 91 19.51 24.71 1.70
CA ASP A 91 20.60 23.73 1.72
C ASP A 91 21.87 24.41 2.23
N LEU A 92 22.56 23.80 3.20
CA LEU A 92 23.87 24.25 3.66
C LEU A 92 24.91 24.03 2.54
N PRO A 93 25.94 24.88 2.45
CA PRO A 93 27.02 24.68 1.50
C PRO A 93 27.77 23.37 1.79
N PRO A 94 28.21 22.62 0.77
CA PRO A 94 29.02 21.42 0.97
C PRO A 94 30.36 21.77 1.60
N ASP A 95 30.90 20.85 2.41
CA ASP A 95 32.26 20.96 2.93
C ASP A 95 33.24 20.86 1.77
N THR A 96 33.83 22.00 1.41
CA THR A 96 34.78 22.11 0.29
C THR A 96 36.11 21.43 0.57
N ALA A 97 36.37 21.00 1.82
CA ALA A 97 37.53 20.17 2.14
C ALA A 97 37.31 18.68 1.82
N LEU A 98 36.10 18.28 1.41
CA LEU A 98 35.80 16.92 0.98
C LEU A 98 35.85 16.79 -0.55
N GLU A 99 36.80 15.99 -1.03
CA GLU A 99 36.87 15.49 -2.40
C GLU A 99 36.18 14.12 -2.54
N ASP A 100 35.87 13.67 -3.76
CA ASP A 100 35.24 12.37 -4.03
C ASP A 100 36.03 11.16 -3.48
N THR A 101 37.36 11.31 -3.34
CA THR A 101 38.24 10.27 -2.78
C THR A 101 38.42 10.37 -1.27
N SER A 102 37.71 11.29 -0.60
CA SER A 102 37.88 11.54 0.83
C SER A 102 37.47 10.31 1.65
N PRO A 103 38.28 9.89 2.64
CA PRO A 103 37.90 8.82 3.56
C PRO A 103 36.89 9.29 4.64
N ARG A 104 36.39 10.53 4.53
CA ARG A 104 35.47 11.17 5.47
C ARG A 104 34.21 11.56 4.70
N LEU A 105 33.06 11.35 5.33
CA LEU A 105 31.77 11.76 4.79
C LEU A 105 31.35 13.12 5.35
N GLU A 106 30.52 13.81 4.57
CA GLU A 106 29.82 15.02 4.99
C GLU A 106 29.05 14.76 6.30
N ARG A 107 29.09 15.72 7.22
CA ARG A 107 28.39 15.59 8.51
C ARG A 107 26.90 15.75 8.32
N LEU A 108 26.12 14.89 8.98
CA LEU A 108 24.67 15.05 9.08
C LEU A 108 24.35 16.08 10.17
N GLU A 109 24.67 17.35 9.93
CA GLU A 109 24.48 18.43 10.88
C GLU A 109 23.49 19.45 10.32
N PHE A 110 22.32 19.55 10.96
CA PHE A 110 21.32 20.55 10.68
C PHE A 110 21.64 21.82 11.45
N VAL A 111 21.29 22.98 10.89
CA VAL A 111 21.37 24.26 11.59
C VAL A 111 19.95 24.77 11.83
N LEU A 112 19.61 25.10 13.07
CA LEU A 112 18.25 25.47 13.47
C LEU A 112 18.24 26.81 14.22
N GLY A 113 17.30 27.69 13.86
CA GLY A 113 17.01 28.93 14.58
C GLY A 113 15.52 29.18 14.71
N ALA A 114 15.14 29.91 15.75
CA ALA A 114 13.77 30.36 15.94
C ALA A 114 13.74 31.72 16.64
N SER A 115 12.68 32.49 16.41
CA SER A 115 12.42 33.73 17.15
C SER A 115 12.12 33.46 18.63
N ASP A 116 12.29 34.48 19.48
CA ASP A 116 12.21 34.34 20.94
C ASP A 116 10.79 34.09 21.49
N ASP A 117 9.76 34.13 20.64
CA ASP A 117 8.38 33.85 21.06
C ASP A 117 8.18 32.38 21.41
N ALA A 118 7.35 32.13 22.43
CA ALA A 118 7.12 30.79 22.96
C ALA A 118 6.62 29.79 21.89
N PRO A 119 5.72 30.15 20.95
CA PRO A 119 5.31 29.23 19.90
C PRO A 119 6.42 28.84 18.92
N ALA A 120 7.26 29.78 18.49
CA ALA A 120 8.43 29.47 17.66
C ALA A 120 9.41 28.53 18.38
N GLN A 121 9.66 28.77 19.67
CA GLN A 121 10.52 27.91 20.49
C GLN A 121 9.94 26.50 20.66
N ALA A 122 8.62 26.36 20.80
CA ALA A 122 7.95 25.06 20.83
C ALA A 122 8.12 24.28 19.52
N ALA A 123 7.97 24.95 18.36
CA ALA A 123 8.26 24.36 17.06
C ALA A 123 9.72 23.92 16.93
N ALA A 124 10.66 24.78 17.30
CA ALA A 124 12.09 24.48 17.24
C ALA A 124 12.47 23.29 18.12
N ALA A 125 11.95 23.22 19.35
CA ALA A 125 12.19 22.09 20.25
C ALA A 125 11.64 20.77 19.67
N ALA A 126 10.42 20.78 19.15
CA ALA A 126 9.82 19.61 18.52
C ALA A 126 10.60 19.15 17.27
N LEU A 127 11.05 20.10 16.44
CA LEU A 127 11.86 19.83 15.26
C LEU A 127 13.23 19.24 15.65
N ALA A 128 13.93 19.88 16.59
CA ALA A 128 15.24 19.46 17.05
C ALA A 128 15.21 18.04 17.63
N GLN A 129 14.18 17.71 18.42
CA GLN A 129 14.02 16.38 18.99
C GLN A 129 13.95 15.30 17.90
N VAL A 130 13.09 15.50 16.90
CA VAL A 130 12.91 14.54 15.80
C VAL A 130 14.17 14.43 14.95
N LEU A 131 14.82 15.57 14.66
CA LEU A 131 16.05 15.59 13.88
C LEU A 131 17.22 14.95 14.63
N GLN A 132 17.34 15.07 15.94
CA GLN A 132 18.43 14.45 16.72
C GLN A 132 18.34 12.93 16.78
N ASP A 133 17.13 12.37 16.67
CA ASP A 133 16.90 10.94 16.61
C ASP A 133 17.12 10.34 15.20
N LEU A 134 17.35 11.20 14.19
CA LEU A 134 17.52 10.79 12.80
C LEU A 134 18.87 10.11 12.58
N GLU A 135 18.83 8.97 11.88
CA GLU A 135 20.01 8.26 11.40
C GLU A 135 19.86 7.97 9.91
N ILE A 136 20.81 8.44 9.09
CA ILE A 136 20.80 8.23 7.63
C ILE A 136 22.14 7.67 7.18
N GLU A 137 22.11 6.47 6.59
CA GLU A 137 23.31 5.72 6.20
C GLU A 137 24.31 5.60 7.38
N GLN A 138 23.81 5.20 8.55
CA GLN A 138 24.59 5.04 9.80
C GLN A 138 25.21 6.33 10.36
N ARG A 139 24.80 7.50 9.86
CA ARG A 139 25.21 8.81 10.39
C ARG A 139 24.11 9.32 11.31
N LYS A 140 24.43 9.48 12.59
CA LYS A 140 23.56 10.19 13.55
C LYS A 140 23.54 11.67 13.24
N ALA A 141 22.33 12.22 13.19
CA ALA A 141 22.12 13.63 12.99
C ALA A 141 22.53 14.45 14.22
N ARG A 142 22.93 15.69 13.95
CA ARG A 142 23.18 16.72 14.95
C ARG A 142 22.39 17.96 14.59
N VAL A 143 22.04 18.75 15.60
CA VAL A 143 21.36 20.03 15.42
C VAL A 143 22.21 21.09 16.11
N ALA A 144 22.73 22.03 15.34
CA ALA A 144 23.47 23.19 15.81
C ALA A 144 22.59 24.45 15.75
N PRO A 145 22.81 25.45 16.64
CA PRO A 145 22.11 26.72 16.53
C PRO A 145 22.59 27.52 15.31
N VAL A 146 21.71 28.33 14.73
CA VAL A 146 22.07 29.32 13.71
C VAL A 146 22.59 30.61 14.36
N ASP A 147 23.45 31.35 13.66
CA ASP A 147 23.96 32.65 14.14
C ASP A 147 22.88 33.75 14.16
N ALA A 148 21.94 33.71 13.20
CA ALA A 148 20.81 34.62 13.11
C ALA A 148 19.56 33.88 12.62
N VAL A 149 18.41 34.18 13.21
CA VAL A 149 17.13 33.53 12.85
C VAL A 149 16.80 33.73 11.37
N ASP A 150 17.20 34.85 10.76
CA ASP A 150 16.94 35.14 9.35
C ASP A 150 18.04 34.63 8.41
N ALA A 151 18.99 33.82 8.88
CA ALA A 151 20.11 33.38 8.05
C ALA A 151 19.68 32.53 6.85
N GLY A 152 20.46 32.61 5.78
CA GLY A 152 20.26 31.86 4.54
C GLY A 152 19.83 32.73 3.36
N PRO A 153 19.56 32.13 2.20
CA PRO A 153 19.28 32.87 0.97
C PRO A 153 17.98 33.70 1.02
N ALA A 154 17.05 33.35 1.91
CA ALA A 154 15.81 34.09 2.10
C ALA A 154 15.95 35.33 3.00
N ALA A 155 17.11 35.55 3.64
CA ALA A 155 17.33 36.63 4.61
C ALA A 155 16.78 38.01 4.21
N PRO A 156 16.96 38.50 2.96
CA PRO A 156 16.47 39.82 2.58
C PRO A 156 14.94 39.92 2.59
N LEU A 157 14.22 38.81 2.44
CA LEU A 157 12.76 38.75 2.51
C LEU A 157 12.26 38.69 3.97
N LEU A 158 13.09 38.20 4.87
CA LEU A 158 12.74 37.94 6.28
C LEU A 158 13.03 39.14 7.20
N ALA A 159 13.97 40.01 6.81
CA ALA A 159 14.45 41.11 7.64
C ALA A 159 13.36 42.17 7.96
N ASP A 160 12.41 42.40 7.05
CA ASP A 160 11.38 43.46 7.15
C ASP A 160 10.00 42.93 7.55
N LEU A 161 9.93 41.78 8.22
CA LEU A 161 8.66 41.17 8.62
C LEU A 161 8.01 41.95 9.79
N ALA A 162 6.71 42.20 9.65
CA ALA A 162 5.92 42.88 10.67
C ALA A 162 5.75 42.04 11.95
N ASP A 163 5.52 42.72 13.08
CA ASP A 163 5.22 42.09 14.37
C ASP A 163 4.08 41.07 14.27
N GLY A 164 4.22 39.93 14.97
CA GLY A 164 3.25 38.83 14.99
C GLY A 164 3.52 37.69 14.00
N VAL A 165 4.67 37.72 13.32
CA VAL A 165 5.17 36.60 12.50
C VAL A 165 6.31 35.90 13.26
N SER A 166 6.04 34.68 13.72
CA SER A 166 7.04 33.79 14.30
C SER A 166 7.93 33.24 13.21
N ARG A 167 9.21 33.05 13.49
CA ARG A 167 10.20 32.60 12.51
C ARG A 167 10.89 31.34 12.97
N LEU A 168 11.08 30.41 12.04
CA LEU A 168 11.83 29.17 12.21
C LEU A 168 12.69 28.97 10.98
N THR A 169 13.97 28.69 11.16
CA THR A 169 14.93 28.57 10.06
C THR A 169 15.69 27.27 10.19
N LEU A 170 15.73 26.49 9.12
CA LEU A 170 16.37 25.19 9.06
C LEU A 170 17.34 25.11 7.86
N GLY A 171 18.63 25.04 8.17
CA GLY A 171 19.70 24.68 7.24
C GLY A 171 19.82 23.16 7.12
N LEU A 172 19.74 22.66 5.89
CA LEU A 172 19.73 21.24 5.57
C LEU A 172 21.13 20.78 5.14
N PRO A 173 21.71 19.74 5.76
CA PRO A 173 23.04 19.28 5.40
C PRO A 173 23.05 18.71 3.98
N PRO A 174 24.07 19.01 3.16
CA PRO A 174 24.15 18.60 1.75
C PRO A 174 24.65 17.15 1.58
N VAL A 175 24.41 16.28 2.57
CA VAL A 175 24.87 14.88 2.63
C VAL A 175 24.40 13.99 1.47
N TYR A 176 23.41 14.47 0.72
CA TYR A 176 22.89 13.80 -0.47
C TYR A 176 23.62 14.20 -1.75
N ARG A 177 24.53 15.18 -1.72
CA ARG A 177 25.36 15.56 -2.87
C ARG A 177 26.60 14.69 -2.93
N VAL A 178 27.03 14.37 -4.15
CA VAL A 178 28.28 13.65 -4.38
C VAL A 178 29.43 14.67 -4.32
N PRO A 179 30.42 14.51 -3.41
CA PRO A 179 31.52 15.45 -3.31
C PRO A 179 32.24 15.66 -4.64
N GLY A 180 32.56 16.91 -4.99
CA GLY A 180 33.28 17.25 -6.22
C GLY A 180 32.49 17.07 -7.53
N SER A 181 31.17 16.82 -7.49
CA SER A 181 30.34 16.74 -8.69
C SER A 181 28.96 17.38 -8.50
N ASP A 182 28.24 17.59 -9.62
CA ASP A 182 26.83 18.00 -9.61
C ASP A 182 25.85 16.83 -9.33
N GLY A 183 26.39 15.63 -9.07
CA GLY A 183 25.63 14.43 -8.79
C GLY A 183 24.98 14.43 -7.40
N VAL A 184 23.95 13.59 -7.25
CA VAL A 184 23.31 13.33 -5.96
C VAL A 184 23.19 11.84 -5.70
N TYR A 185 23.22 11.44 -4.43
CA TYR A 185 22.84 10.12 -3.93
C TYR A 185 21.31 10.05 -3.81
N PRO A 186 20.57 9.44 -4.75
CA PRO A 186 19.11 9.56 -4.79
C PRO A 186 18.42 8.87 -3.61
N GLN A 187 19.05 7.85 -3.04
CA GLN A 187 18.55 7.15 -1.84
C GLN A 187 18.64 8.06 -0.61
N VAL A 188 19.81 8.66 -0.37
CA VAL A 188 20.02 9.62 0.73
C VAL A 188 19.10 10.82 0.59
N PHE A 189 18.94 11.36 -0.63
CA PHE A 189 18.02 12.46 -0.90
C PHE A 189 16.58 12.12 -0.47
N ARG A 190 16.07 10.93 -0.83
CA ARG A 190 14.71 10.50 -0.45
C ARG A 190 14.57 10.29 1.06
N SER A 191 15.57 9.69 1.70
CA SER A 191 15.57 9.50 3.15
C SER A 191 15.53 10.83 3.89
N MET A 192 16.34 11.81 3.44
CA MET A 192 16.33 13.18 3.95
C MET A 192 14.98 13.87 3.72
N GLU A 193 14.44 13.81 2.50
CA GLU A 193 13.16 14.44 2.15
C GLU A 193 12.02 13.93 3.04
N SER A 194 11.86 12.60 3.16
CA SER A 194 10.79 12.00 3.96
C SER A 194 10.93 12.31 5.45
N ALA A 195 12.14 12.18 6.01
CA ALA A 195 12.39 12.40 7.43
C ALA A 195 12.22 13.87 7.83
N VAL A 196 12.78 14.79 7.04
CA VAL A 196 12.69 16.22 7.33
C VAL A 196 11.25 16.70 7.14
N PHE A 197 10.52 16.21 6.13
CA PHE A 197 9.13 16.59 5.95
C PHE A 197 8.25 16.20 7.14
N ASP A 198 8.34 14.96 7.65
CA ASP A 198 7.56 14.55 8.85
C ASP A 198 7.97 15.38 10.08
N ALA A 199 9.27 15.70 10.22
CA ALA A 199 9.78 16.55 11.30
C ALA A 199 9.22 17.99 11.23
N LEU A 200 9.14 18.58 10.03
CA LEU A 200 8.54 19.90 9.81
C LEU A 200 7.05 19.91 10.16
N LEU A 201 6.30 18.87 9.79
CA LEU A 201 4.88 18.78 10.14
C LEU A 201 4.69 18.69 11.67
N ARG A 202 5.56 17.98 12.40
CA ARG A 202 5.54 17.95 13.88
C ARG A 202 5.88 19.32 14.48
N ALA A 203 6.84 20.03 13.91
CA ALA A 203 7.19 21.39 14.33
C ALA A 203 5.98 22.34 14.16
N CYS A 204 5.33 22.32 12.99
CA CYS A 204 4.13 23.11 12.74
C CYS A 204 2.98 22.74 13.68
N ALA A 205 2.78 21.46 14.01
CA ALA A 205 1.77 21.03 14.97
C ALA A 205 2.06 21.54 16.38
N ALA A 206 3.32 21.50 16.82
CA ALA A 206 3.75 22.05 18.11
C ALA A 206 3.55 23.57 18.17
N PHE A 207 3.87 24.30 17.09
CA PHE A 207 3.57 25.73 16.98
C PHE A 207 2.08 26.00 17.13
N MET A 208 1.23 25.26 16.41
CA MET A 208 -0.23 25.43 16.48
C MET A 208 -0.75 25.22 17.89
N GLN A 209 -0.28 24.17 18.58
CA GLN A 209 -0.70 23.88 19.95
C GLN A 209 -0.28 24.97 20.94
N ALA A 210 0.89 25.59 20.73
CA ALA A 210 1.40 26.68 21.57
C ALA A 210 0.72 28.03 21.27
N SER A 211 0.42 28.32 20.00
CA SER A 211 -0.22 29.58 19.56
C SER A 211 -1.71 29.62 19.86
N THR A 212 -2.41 28.51 19.59
CA THR A 212 -3.86 28.39 19.77
C THR A 212 -4.18 27.02 20.39
N PRO A 213 -4.13 26.91 21.73
CA PRO A 213 -4.37 25.64 22.41
C PRO A 213 -5.74 25.05 22.05
N GLY A 214 -5.71 23.82 21.54
CA GLY A 214 -6.90 23.09 21.12
C GLY A 214 -6.78 21.59 21.42
N PRO A 215 -7.76 20.78 20.97
CA PRO A 215 -7.64 19.33 21.05
C PRO A 215 -6.43 18.87 20.25
N ALA A 216 -5.67 17.92 20.82
CA ALA A 216 -4.54 17.34 20.13
C ALA A 216 -4.99 16.70 18.81
N PHE A 217 -4.21 16.92 17.75
CA PHE A 217 -4.44 16.37 16.43
C PHE A 217 -3.16 15.73 15.89
N HIS A 218 -3.30 14.84 14.92
CA HIS A 218 -2.15 14.17 14.31
C HIS A 218 -1.44 15.11 13.34
N HIS A 219 -0.13 15.30 13.48
CA HIS A 219 0.65 16.31 12.71
C HIS A 219 0.53 16.17 11.20
N ARG A 220 0.35 14.94 10.68
CA ARG A 220 0.20 14.71 9.23
C ARG A 220 -1.06 15.31 8.61
N LEU A 221 -2.04 15.71 9.43
CA LEU A 221 -3.17 16.53 8.99
C LEU A 221 -2.72 17.85 8.37
N LEU A 222 -1.49 18.31 8.60
CA LEU A 222 -0.91 19.52 8.04
C LEU A 222 -0.31 19.33 6.64
N GLY A 223 -0.30 18.10 6.11
CA GLY A 223 0.00 17.82 4.70
C GLY A 223 -1.07 18.36 3.75
N ARG A 224 -0.85 18.19 2.44
CA ARG A 224 -1.79 18.63 1.39
C ARG A 224 -3.16 17.95 1.54
N SER A 225 -4.26 18.61 1.25
CA SER A 225 -5.61 18.01 1.30
C SER A 225 -6.27 17.89 -0.07
N HIS A 226 -5.56 18.25 -1.14
CA HIS A 226 -6.04 18.17 -2.50
C HIS A 226 -5.16 17.29 -3.39
N MET A 227 -5.79 16.42 -4.20
CA MET A 227 -5.09 15.66 -5.24
C MET A 227 -4.88 16.53 -6.47
N ILE A 228 -3.62 16.74 -6.86
CA ILE A 228 -3.27 17.41 -8.12
C ILE A 228 -3.46 16.46 -9.32
N GLN A 229 -3.53 17.01 -10.54
CA GLN A 229 -3.72 16.23 -11.76
C GLN A 229 -2.62 15.16 -11.95
N ALA A 230 -1.37 15.48 -11.61
CA ALA A 230 -0.25 14.54 -11.69
C ALA A 230 -0.47 13.24 -10.91
N VAL A 231 -1.19 13.29 -9.78
CA VAL A 231 -1.59 12.09 -9.01
C VAL A 231 -2.47 11.17 -9.85
N ARG A 232 -3.46 11.75 -10.53
CA ARG A 232 -4.41 11.01 -11.38
C ARG A 232 -3.72 10.46 -12.63
N ASP A 233 -2.79 11.21 -13.19
CA ASP A 233 -2.04 10.79 -14.39
C ASP A 233 -1.13 9.60 -14.09
N VAL A 234 -0.41 9.64 -12.96
CA VAL A 234 0.43 8.52 -12.49
C VAL A 234 -0.41 7.28 -12.18
N ASP A 235 -1.53 7.46 -11.45
CA ASP A 235 -2.47 6.36 -11.15
C ASP A 235 -3.01 5.71 -12.42
N ALA A 236 -3.48 6.51 -13.38
CA ALA A 236 -4.02 6.03 -14.65
C ALA A 236 -2.95 5.32 -15.51
N ALA A 237 -1.71 5.82 -15.52
CA ALA A 237 -0.60 5.20 -16.24
C ALA A 237 -0.24 3.82 -15.65
N LEU A 238 -0.17 3.71 -14.32
CA LEU A 238 0.05 2.44 -13.63
C LEU A 238 -1.10 1.46 -13.87
N GLU A 239 -2.35 1.93 -13.81
CA GLU A 239 -3.53 1.12 -14.09
C GLU A 239 -3.52 0.59 -15.54
N ALA A 240 -3.23 1.44 -16.51
CA ALA A 240 -3.19 1.07 -17.93
C ALA A 240 -2.20 -0.08 -18.19
N ILE A 241 -1.01 -0.01 -17.59
CA ILE A 241 -0.01 -1.08 -17.70
C ILE A 241 -0.48 -2.34 -16.97
N SER A 242 -0.97 -2.22 -15.73
CA SER A 242 -1.46 -3.35 -14.95
C SER A 242 -2.61 -4.09 -15.64
N ARG A 243 -3.47 -3.39 -16.38
CA ARG A 243 -4.58 -3.98 -17.14
C ARG A 243 -4.17 -4.58 -18.48
N SER A 244 -2.96 -4.27 -18.98
CA SER A 244 -2.49 -4.78 -20.28
C SER A 244 -2.19 -6.28 -20.27
N PHE A 245 -2.08 -6.90 -19.10
CA PHE A 245 -1.83 -8.34 -18.94
C PHE A 245 -2.62 -8.95 -17.77
N GLU A 246 -3.05 -10.19 -17.93
CA GLU A 246 -3.67 -10.97 -16.85
C GLU A 246 -2.64 -11.95 -16.26
N PHE A 247 -1.90 -11.51 -15.23
CA PHE A 247 -0.79 -12.27 -14.65
C PHE A 247 -1.17 -13.72 -14.29
N LEU A 248 -2.22 -13.91 -13.47
CA LEU A 248 -2.63 -15.23 -13.01
C LEU A 248 -3.08 -16.14 -14.16
N LEU A 249 -3.68 -15.57 -15.21
CA LEU A 249 -4.09 -16.31 -16.39
C LEU A 249 -2.87 -16.76 -17.21
N ALA A 250 -1.84 -15.90 -17.31
CA ALA A 250 -0.62 -16.16 -18.07
C ALA A 250 0.30 -17.21 -17.43
N VAL A 251 0.22 -17.39 -16.11
CA VAL A 251 0.96 -18.43 -15.36
C VAL A 251 0.10 -19.65 -14.99
N SER A 252 -1.14 -19.72 -15.48
CA SER A 252 -2.01 -20.89 -15.27
C SER A 252 -1.93 -21.87 -16.44
N PRO A 253 -1.66 -23.17 -16.21
CA PRO A 253 -1.60 -24.15 -17.28
C PRO A 253 -2.97 -24.41 -17.90
N ILE A 254 -3.00 -24.60 -19.23
CA ILE A 254 -4.22 -24.89 -19.99
C ILE A 254 -4.56 -26.38 -20.07
N ASN A 255 -3.60 -27.26 -19.74
CA ASN A 255 -3.74 -28.72 -19.82
C ASN A 255 -3.75 -29.42 -18.45
N THR A 256 -3.99 -28.70 -17.35
CA THR A 256 -3.94 -29.27 -15.98
C THR A 256 -4.77 -30.56 -15.81
N VAL A 257 -5.95 -30.62 -16.45
CA VAL A 257 -6.85 -31.80 -16.37
C VAL A 257 -6.27 -32.99 -17.13
N GLU A 258 -5.74 -32.75 -18.33
CA GLU A 258 -5.08 -33.78 -19.14
C GLU A 258 -3.87 -34.36 -18.40
N GLU A 259 -3.03 -33.49 -17.82
CA GLU A 259 -1.87 -33.90 -17.04
C GLU A 259 -2.25 -34.71 -15.80
N ARG A 260 -3.34 -34.31 -15.11
CA ARG A 260 -3.87 -35.06 -13.97
C ARG A 260 -4.28 -36.47 -14.39
N ASP A 261 -5.08 -36.58 -15.43
CA ASP A 261 -5.62 -37.88 -15.86
C ASP A 261 -4.49 -38.81 -16.33
N ARG A 262 -3.47 -38.26 -17.01
CA ARG A 262 -2.25 -39.00 -17.36
C ARG A 262 -1.45 -39.44 -16.13
N TYR A 263 -1.24 -38.55 -15.18
CA TYR A 263 -0.50 -38.84 -13.93
C TYR A 263 -1.19 -39.93 -13.11
N LEU A 264 -2.53 -39.90 -13.01
CA LEU A 264 -3.32 -40.87 -12.25
C LEU A 264 -3.49 -42.22 -12.96
N ALA A 265 -3.48 -42.25 -14.29
CA ALA A 265 -3.55 -43.48 -15.08
C ALA A 265 -2.20 -44.22 -15.16
N GLY A 266 -1.08 -43.50 -14.95
CA GLY A 266 0.25 -44.06 -15.02
C GLY A 266 0.56 -45.03 -13.87
N ASN A 267 1.15 -46.19 -14.20
CA ASN A 267 1.69 -47.12 -13.20
C ASN A 267 2.95 -46.57 -12.49
N GLN A 268 3.60 -45.56 -13.07
CA GLN A 268 4.73 -44.84 -12.49
C GLN A 268 4.50 -43.32 -12.60
N PRO A 269 4.83 -42.54 -11.56
CA PRO A 269 4.64 -41.10 -11.58
C PRO A 269 5.65 -40.43 -12.52
N THR A 270 5.16 -39.90 -13.64
CA THR A 270 5.92 -39.05 -14.56
C THR A 270 5.72 -37.58 -14.20
N LEU A 271 6.75 -36.75 -14.38
CA LEU A 271 6.62 -35.30 -14.19
C LEU A 271 5.57 -34.71 -15.14
N PRO A 272 4.59 -33.92 -14.64
CA PRO A 272 3.62 -33.25 -15.50
C PRO A 272 4.26 -32.22 -16.42
N GLU A 273 3.81 -32.18 -17.68
CA GLU A 273 4.25 -31.21 -18.68
C GLU A 273 3.19 -30.11 -18.84
N PHE A 274 3.30 -29.05 -18.05
CA PHE A 274 2.36 -27.94 -18.11
C PHE A 274 2.57 -27.05 -19.35
N ARG A 275 1.47 -26.77 -20.06
CA ARG A 275 1.41 -25.89 -21.23
C ARG A 275 0.70 -24.61 -20.88
N TYR A 276 1.16 -23.49 -21.43
CA TYR A 276 0.65 -22.15 -21.12
C TYR A 276 0.21 -21.41 -22.38
N ARG A 277 -0.70 -20.44 -22.20
CA ARG A 277 -1.08 -19.53 -23.28
C ARG A 277 0.13 -18.68 -23.72
N PRO A 278 0.30 -18.38 -25.01
CA PRO A 278 1.25 -17.37 -25.45
C PRO A 278 1.01 -16.03 -24.73
N LEU A 279 2.07 -15.30 -24.41
CA LEU A 279 1.93 -13.96 -23.82
C LEU A 279 1.42 -13.00 -24.90
N THR A 280 0.44 -12.16 -24.53
CA THR A 280 -0.14 -11.13 -25.41
C THR A 280 0.63 -9.81 -25.38
N ILE A 281 1.62 -9.70 -24.48
CA ILE A 281 2.47 -8.51 -24.30
C ILE A 281 3.95 -8.90 -24.38
N SER A 282 4.80 -7.92 -24.70
CA SER A 282 6.25 -8.00 -24.44
C SER A 282 6.53 -7.44 -23.05
N PRO A 283 7.00 -8.26 -22.09
CA PRO A 283 7.33 -7.77 -20.76
C PRO A 283 8.38 -6.65 -20.76
N GLU A 284 9.36 -6.69 -21.67
CA GLU A 284 10.41 -5.67 -21.82
C GLU A 284 9.81 -4.31 -22.20
N THR A 285 8.86 -4.33 -23.14
CA THR A 285 8.17 -3.11 -23.60
C THR A 285 7.30 -2.54 -22.48
N SER A 286 6.58 -3.40 -21.76
CA SER A 286 5.77 -2.97 -20.60
C SER A 286 6.64 -2.43 -19.46
N LYS A 287 7.80 -3.02 -19.18
CA LYS A 287 8.77 -2.50 -18.19
C LYS A 287 9.30 -1.12 -18.58
N ARG A 288 9.65 -0.92 -19.85
CA ARG A 288 10.07 0.41 -20.34
C ARG A 288 8.99 1.46 -20.15
N ALA A 289 7.73 1.14 -20.46
CA ALA A 289 6.60 2.04 -20.22
C ALA A 289 6.41 2.32 -18.72
N LEU A 290 6.56 1.29 -17.88
CA LEU A 290 6.39 1.37 -16.43
C LEU A 290 7.40 2.32 -15.78
N PHE A 291 8.68 2.23 -16.16
CA PHE A 291 9.75 3.08 -15.63
C PHE A 291 9.83 4.46 -16.30
N ALA A 292 9.05 4.72 -17.36
CA ALA A 292 8.88 6.04 -17.93
C ALA A 292 7.89 6.93 -17.13
N ILE A 293 7.13 6.34 -16.19
CA ILE A 293 6.18 7.07 -15.34
C ILE A 293 6.95 7.93 -14.33
N ASP A 294 6.76 9.25 -14.38
CA ASP A 294 7.33 10.19 -13.40
C ASP A 294 6.48 10.24 -12.13
N VAL A 295 6.70 9.27 -11.23
CA VAL A 295 6.00 9.18 -9.95
C VAL A 295 6.29 10.38 -9.03
N ARG A 296 7.43 11.08 -9.21
CA ARG A 296 7.80 12.23 -8.36
C ARG A 296 6.97 13.48 -8.62
N SER A 297 6.29 13.53 -9.76
CA SER A 297 5.37 14.62 -10.11
C SER A 297 4.14 14.72 -9.19
N VAL A 298 3.88 13.69 -8.38
CA VAL A 298 2.74 13.58 -7.45
C VAL A 298 2.79 14.62 -6.32
N GLU A 299 3.99 15.09 -5.94
CA GLU A 299 4.20 16.09 -4.88
C GLU A 299 3.49 15.73 -3.55
N ASP A 300 3.40 14.44 -3.22
CA ASP A 300 2.86 13.88 -1.98
C ASP A 300 3.67 12.64 -1.57
N PRO A 301 4.39 12.66 -0.44
CA PRO A 301 5.26 11.55 -0.05
C PRO A 301 4.53 10.22 0.21
N VAL A 302 3.28 10.27 0.69
CA VAL A 302 2.50 9.08 1.01
C VAL A 302 2.04 8.40 -0.29
N LEU A 303 1.49 9.18 -1.22
CA LEU A 303 1.05 8.67 -2.52
C LEU A 303 2.24 8.25 -3.39
N GLU A 304 3.35 9.01 -3.37
CA GLU A 304 4.59 8.62 -4.06
C GLU A 304 5.08 7.26 -3.57
N THR A 305 5.11 7.02 -2.26
CA THR A 305 5.50 5.72 -1.68
C THR A 305 4.59 4.60 -2.18
N ILE A 306 3.27 4.79 -2.11
CA ILE A 306 2.29 3.80 -2.58
C ILE A 306 2.49 3.47 -4.07
N PHE A 307 2.67 4.49 -4.92
CA PHE A 307 2.86 4.31 -6.36
C PHE A 307 4.20 3.66 -6.70
N LEU A 308 5.29 4.03 -6.02
CA LEU A 308 6.59 3.39 -6.21
C LEU A 308 6.55 1.91 -5.82
N GLU A 309 5.86 1.56 -4.73
CA GLU A 309 5.66 0.17 -4.36
C GLU A 309 4.82 -0.58 -5.40
N LYS A 310 3.76 0.04 -5.92
CA LYS A 310 2.94 -0.56 -6.99
C LYS A 310 3.74 -0.76 -8.28
N GLN A 311 4.59 0.21 -8.64
CA GLN A 311 5.49 0.10 -9.77
C GLN A 311 6.42 -1.12 -9.62
N ARG A 312 7.00 -1.34 -8.43
CA ARG A 312 7.83 -2.52 -8.14
C ARG A 312 7.05 -3.83 -8.22
N GLU A 313 5.82 -3.86 -7.71
CA GLU A 313 4.95 -5.05 -7.82
C GLU A 313 4.70 -5.43 -9.28
N ILE A 314 4.34 -4.45 -10.14
CA ILE A 314 4.11 -4.68 -11.57
C ILE A 314 5.40 -5.15 -12.25
N ASP A 315 6.56 -4.56 -11.91
CA ASP A 315 7.85 -5.02 -12.44
C ASP A 315 8.16 -6.48 -12.07
N LEU A 316 7.86 -6.90 -10.82
CA LEU A 316 8.03 -8.29 -10.40
C LEU A 316 7.09 -9.24 -11.14
N GLN A 317 5.84 -8.83 -11.38
CA GLN A 317 4.90 -9.62 -12.20
C GLN A 317 5.41 -9.77 -13.64
N LEU A 318 5.92 -8.69 -14.25
CA LEU A 318 6.51 -8.74 -15.59
C LEU A 318 7.78 -9.62 -15.62
N THR A 319 8.60 -9.55 -14.56
CA THR A 319 9.77 -10.43 -14.38
C THR A 319 9.38 -11.91 -14.33
N LEU A 320 8.32 -12.24 -13.59
CA LEU A 320 7.77 -13.60 -13.55
C LEU A 320 7.28 -14.07 -14.92
N LEU A 321 6.66 -13.18 -15.72
CA LEU A 321 6.26 -13.53 -17.09
C LEU A 321 7.47 -13.78 -18.00
N GLN A 322 8.58 -13.04 -17.83
CA GLN A 322 9.83 -13.28 -18.56
C GLN A 322 10.49 -14.60 -18.16
N ALA A 323 10.50 -14.90 -16.86
CA ALA A 323 11.11 -16.11 -16.30
C ALA A 323 10.22 -17.35 -16.44
N ARG A 324 9.07 -17.27 -17.11
CA ARG A 324 8.10 -18.37 -17.17
C ARG A 324 8.74 -19.65 -17.71
N ASN A 325 8.65 -20.74 -16.95
CA ASN A 325 9.27 -22.04 -17.23
C ASN A 325 10.81 -22.04 -17.18
N SER A 326 11.44 -21.10 -16.47
CA SER A 326 12.88 -21.10 -16.18
C SER A 326 13.15 -21.40 -14.70
N ALA A 327 14.40 -21.70 -14.38
CA ALA A 327 14.86 -21.88 -13.00
C ALA A 327 14.78 -20.58 -12.16
N ASP A 328 14.63 -19.41 -12.79
CA ASP A 328 14.55 -18.13 -12.09
C ASP A 328 13.14 -17.83 -11.57
N PHE A 329 12.11 -18.49 -12.11
CA PHE A 329 10.71 -18.23 -11.76
C PHE A 329 10.41 -18.37 -10.26
N PRO A 330 10.86 -19.43 -9.55
CA PRO A 330 10.61 -19.57 -8.11
C PRO A 330 11.24 -18.44 -7.30
N HIS A 331 12.42 -17.95 -7.69
CA HIS A 331 13.10 -16.84 -7.01
C HIS A 331 12.32 -15.53 -7.15
N ALA A 332 11.87 -15.20 -8.36
CA ALA A 332 11.00 -14.05 -8.59
C ALA A 332 9.65 -14.19 -7.87
N SER A 333 9.13 -15.43 -7.76
CA SER A 333 7.88 -15.69 -7.04
C SER A 333 8.03 -15.43 -5.55
N VAL A 334 9.16 -15.83 -4.95
CA VAL A 334 9.47 -15.53 -3.55
C VAL A 334 9.62 -14.03 -3.32
N MET A 335 10.20 -13.28 -4.26
CA MET A 335 10.27 -11.81 -4.15
C MET A 335 8.89 -11.15 -4.13
N LEU A 336 7.91 -11.69 -4.87
CA LEU A 336 6.56 -11.13 -4.95
C LEU A 336 5.65 -11.60 -3.80
N TYR A 337 5.66 -12.90 -3.48
CA TYR A 337 4.71 -13.54 -2.54
C TYR A 337 5.32 -13.95 -1.19
N GLY A 338 6.63 -13.84 -1.06
CA GLY A 338 7.39 -14.36 0.08
C GLY A 338 7.69 -15.85 -0.02
N ALA A 339 8.60 -16.31 0.83
CA ALA A 339 8.85 -17.72 1.13
C ALA A 339 7.92 -18.20 2.24
N VAL A 340 7.96 -19.48 2.60
CA VAL A 340 7.31 -20.00 3.81
C VAL A 340 8.24 -19.77 5.00
N ASP A 341 7.76 -19.08 6.02
CA ASP A 341 8.50 -18.86 7.27
C ASP A 341 8.23 -19.99 8.27
N ALA A 342 9.13 -20.16 9.24
CA ALA A 342 9.05 -21.25 10.22
C ALA A 342 7.73 -21.26 11.04
N PRO A 343 7.21 -20.10 11.52
CA PRO A 343 5.91 -20.06 12.18
C PRO A 343 4.75 -20.55 11.29
N LEU A 344 4.70 -20.13 10.02
CA LEU A 344 3.67 -20.56 9.07
C LEU A 344 3.79 -22.06 8.76
N LEU A 345 5.01 -22.58 8.63
CA LEU A 345 5.27 -24.01 8.43
C LEU A 345 4.78 -24.84 9.61
N ALA A 346 5.12 -24.42 10.84
CA ALA A 346 4.66 -25.08 12.07
C ALA A 346 3.13 -25.09 12.15
N LEU A 347 2.48 -23.94 11.88
CA LEU A 347 1.02 -23.84 11.85
C LEU A 347 0.39 -24.81 10.83
N ALA A 348 0.98 -24.95 9.65
CA ALA A 348 0.49 -25.89 8.64
C ALA A 348 0.59 -27.35 9.12
N HIS A 349 1.70 -27.73 9.77
CA HIS A 349 1.83 -29.05 10.39
C HIS A 349 0.80 -29.27 11.51
N ASP A 350 0.63 -28.30 12.40
CA ASP A 350 -0.32 -28.39 13.52
C ASP A 350 -1.77 -28.54 13.04
N ILE A 351 -2.15 -27.84 11.96
CA ILE A 351 -3.46 -28.00 11.31
C ILE A 351 -3.63 -29.42 10.78
N LEU A 352 -2.64 -29.94 10.05
CA LEU A 352 -2.73 -31.26 9.42
C LEU A 352 -2.70 -32.41 10.44
N ALA A 353 -2.05 -32.20 11.58
CA ALA A 353 -2.02 -33.15 12.70
C ALA A 353 -3.29 -33.06 13.56
N GLY A 354 -3.82 -31.86 13.79
CA GLY A 354 -4.89 -31.59 14.73
C GLY A 354 -6.31 -31.64 14.15
N ILE A 355 -6.46 -31.62 12.82
CA ILE A 355 -7.76 -31.59 12.14
C ILE A 355 -7.91 -32.84 11.28
N ALA A 356 -8.84 -33.72 11.66
CA ALA A 356 -9.15 -34.92 10.90
C ALA A 356 -9.78 -34.56 9.53
N PRO A 357 -9.63 -35.42 8.50
CA PRO A 357 -10.43 -35.30 7.28
C PRO A 357 -11.92 -35.41 7.61
N ASP A 358 -12.74 -34.50 7.08
CA ASP A 358 -14.20 -34.63 7.16
C ASP A 358 -14.69 -35.88 6.40
N GLU A 359 -15.71 -36.53 6.94
CA GLU A 359 -16.53 -37.47 6.16
C GLU A 359 -17.46 -36.69 5.23
N ASP A 360 -17.57 -37.15 3.99
CA ASP A 360 -18.44 -36.54 3.00
C ASP A 360 -19.92 -36.78 3.34
N GLY A 361 -20.50 -35.90 4.15
CA GLY A 361 -21.94 -35.92 4.42
C GLY A 361 -22.78 -35.68 3.16
N GLU A 362 -23.94 -36.34 3.08
CA GLU A 362 -24.93 -36.16 2.00
C GLU A 362 -25.37 -34.70 1.91
N ASP A 363 -24.90 -33.99 0.88
CA ASP A 363 -25.34 -32.63 0.57
C ASP A 363 -25.62 -32.51 -0.91
N PRO A 364 -26.83 -32.04 -1.31
CA PRO A 364 -27.18 -31.89 -2.71
C PRO A 364 -26.18 -31.02 -3.46
N CYS A 365 -25.80 -31.48 -4.65
CA CYS A 365 -25.03 -30.68 -5.59
C CYS A 365 -25.93 -29.67 -6.31
N ILE A 366 -25.44 -28.45 -6.46
CA ILE A 366 -26.02 -27.38 -7.26
C ILE A 366 -25.15 -27.10 -8.49
N ASP A 367 -25.75 -26.58 -9.54
CA ASP A 367 -25.10 -26.21 -10.79
C ASP A 367 -24.74 -24.73 -10.88
N CYS A 368 -24.11 -24.35 -11.98
CA CYS A 368 -23.72 -22.98 -12.28
C CYS A 368 -24.91 -21.99 -12.33
N HIS A 369 -26.11 -22.43 -12.72
CA HIS A 369 -27.29 -21.56 -12.79
C HIS A 369 -27.84 -21.24 -11.40
N ALA A 370 -27.85 -22.22 -10.49
CA ALA A 370 -28.18 -21.95 -9.09
C ALA A 370 -27.15 -21.01 -8.43
N VAL A 371 -25.86 -21.17 -8.72
CA VAL A 371 -24.81 -20.26 -8.25
C VAL A 371 -25.00 -18.85 -8.83
N GLN A 372 -25.34 -18.73 -10.12
CA GLN A 372 -25.63 -17.46 -10.78
C GLN A 372 -26.80 -16.74 -10.10
N ALA A 373 -27.94 -17.42 -9.91
CA ALA A 373 -29.12 -16.82 -9.28
C ALA A 373 -28.81 -16.30 -7.87
N ALA A 374 -28.04 -17.05 -7.08
CA ALA A 374 -27.63 -16.64 -5.73
C ALA A 374 -26.64 -15.47 -5.75
N THR A 375 -25.71 -15.46 -6.71
CA THR A 375 -24.78 -14.34 -6.98
C THR A 375 -25.57 -13.06 -7.28
N GLU A 376 -26.50 -13.13 -8.23
CA GLU A 376 -27.35 -11.99 -8.63
C GLU A 376 -28.18 -11.47 -7.45
N THR A 377 -28.69 -12.37 -6.61
CA THR A 377 -29.45 -12.03 -5.40
C THR A 377 -28.58 -11.28 -4.38
N MET A 378 -27.34 -11.73 -4.13
CA MET A 378 -26.42 -11.03 -3.22
C MET A 378 -25.98 -9.67 -3.77
N LEU A 379 -25.69 -9.59 -5.07
CA LEU A 379 -25.39 -8.33 -5.74
C LEU A 379 -26.57 -7.35 -5.68
N ALA A 380 -27.81 -7.84 -5.77
CA ALA A 380 -29.00 -7.00 -5.65
C ALA A 380 -29.15 -6.40 -4.23
N ARG A 381 -28.76 -7.13 -3.18
CA ARG A 381 -28.73 -6.59 -1.81
C ARG A 381 -27.72 -5.46 -1.67
N TYR A 382 -26.48 -5.64 -2.12
CA TYR A 382 -25.49 -4.56 -2.11
C TYR A 382 -25.95 -3.34 -2.95
N ARG A 383 -26.61 -3.57 -4.08
CA ARG A 383 -27.17 -2.50 -4.92
C ARG A 383 -28.30 -1.73 -4.25
N ALA A 384 -29.05 -2.36 -3.35
CA ALA A 384 -30.11 -1.70 -2.61
C ALA A 384 -29.54 -0.68 -1.61
N ASP A 385 -28.44 -1.01 -0.94
CA ASP A 385 -27.76 -0.14 0.01
C ASP A 385 -26.83 0.88 -0.67
N ASP A 386 -26.22 0.48 -1.80
CA ASP A 386 -25.29 1.29 -2.58
C ASP A 386 -25.55 1.13 -4.09
N PRO A 387 -26.32 2.04 -4.71
CA PRO A 387 -26.63 2.00 -6.14
C PRO A 387 -25.39 2.01 -7.06
N GLY A 388 -24.23 2.45 -6.57
CA GLY A 388 -22.97 2.41 -7.30
C GLY A 388 -22.31 1.02 -7.33
N PHE A 389 -22.79 0.06 -6.54
CA PHE A 389 -22.23 -1.29 -6.44
C PHE A 389 -22.62 -2.10 -7.68
N GLN A 390 -21.92 -1.88 -8.80
CA GLN A 390 -22.23 -2.61 -10.04
C GLN A 390 -21.14 -3.62 -10.34
N ALA A 391 -21.58 -4.87 -10.45
CA ALA A 391 -20.82 -6.02 -10.94
C ALA A 391 -21.68 -6.79 -11.94
N GLU A 392 -21.04 -7.37 -12.95
CA GLU A 392 -21.66 -8.21 -13.97
C GLU A 392 -21.43 -9.67 -13.65
N VAL A 393 -22.42 -10.53 -13.87
CA VAL A 393 -22.29 -11.98 -13.72
C VAL A 393 -22.18 -12.62 -15.09
N CYS A 394 -21.08 -13.34 -15.34
CA CYS A 394 -20.79 -13.93 -16.65
C CYS A 394 -20.57 -15.45 -16.53
N LEU A 395 -21.34 -16.24 -17.27
CA LEU A 395 -21.06 -17.68 -17.43
C LEU A 395 -19.94 -17.90 -18.46
N ARG A 396 -18.93 -18.68 -18.11
CA ARG A 396 -17.72 -18.92 -18.93
C ARG A 396 -17.45 -20.42 -19.09
N LYS A 397 -17.01 -20.85 -20.28
CA LYS A 397 -16.65 -22.26 -20.57
C LYS A 397 -15.15 -22.54 -20.43
N ASP A 398 -14.33 -21.48 -20.41
CA ASP A 398 -12.88 -21.50 -20.54
C ASP A 398 -12.13 -21.25 -19.21
N ILE A 399 -12.86 -21.30 -18.09
CA ILE A 399 -12.32 -21.18 -16.74
C ILE A 399 -12.61 -22.46 -15.94
N ALA A 400 -11.73 -22.75 -14.98
CA ALA A 400 -11.87 -23.91 -14.09
C ALA A 400 -13.19 -23.86 -13.30
N PRO A 401 -13.78 -25.01 -12.93
CA PRO A 401 -15.00 -25.07 -12.12
C PRO A 401 -14.90 -24.20 -10.86
N GLY A 402 -15.92 -23.36 -10.63
CA GLY A 402 -15.95 -22.42 -9.51
C GLY A 402 -16.39 -21.01 -9.91
N LEU A 403 -16.12 -20.09 -8.99
CA LEU A 403 -16.40 -18.67 -9.06
C LEU A 403 -15.06 -17.93 -9.02
N MET A 404 -14.93 -16.84 -9.78
CA MET A 404 -13.74 -15.98 -9.77
C MET A 404 -14.15 -14.53 -10.03
N VAL A 405 -13.53 -13.59 -9.33
CA VAL A 405 -13.72 -12.17 -9.55
C VAL A 405 -12.59 -11.59 -10.40
N SER A 406 -12.94 -10.86 -11.44
CA SER A 406 -12.00 -10.07 -12.26
C SER A 406 -12.56 -8.66 -12.45
N GLY A 407 -11.98 -7.70 -11.72
CA GLY A 407 -12.50 -6.33 -11.68
C GLY A 407 -13.95 -6.28 -11.23
N ARG A 408 -14.85 -5.89 -12.15
CA ARG A 408 -16.31 -5.81 -11.91
C ARG A 408 -17.06 -7.06 -12.33
N SER A 409 -16.39 -8.07 -12.87
CA SER A 409 -17.02 -9.27 -13.39
C SER A 409 -16.89 -10.42 -12.41
N VAL A 410 -18.02 -11.03 -12.09
CA VAL A 410 -18.13 -12.30 -11.37
C VAL A 410 -18.26 -13.40 -12.41
N LEU A 411 -17.18 -14.15 -12.61
CA LEU A 411 -17.08 -15.19 -13.62
C LEU A 411 -17.44 -16.55 -13.02
N ILE A 412 -18.43 -17.23 -13.59
CA ILE A 412 -18.91 -18.54 -13.14
C ILE A 412 -18.61 -19.56 -14.24
N SER A 413 -17.87 -20.63 -13.91
CA SER A 413 -17.65 -21.70 -14.89
C SER A 413 -18.97 -22.42 -15.17
N THR A 414 -19.30 -22.68 -16.44
CA THR A 414 -20.45 -23.52 -16.80
C THR A 414 -20.28 -24.96 -16.32
N ALA A 415 -19.03 -25.39 -16.07
CA ALA A 415 -18.70 -26.70 -15.51
C ALA A 415 -18.82 -26.75 -13.97
N THR A 416 -19.22 -25.65 -13.32
CA THR A 416 -19.36 -25.61 -11.86
C THR A 416 -20.44 -26.57 -11.38
N ARG A 417 -20.02 -27.45 -10.47
CA ARG A 417 -20.88 -28.32 -9.66
C ARG A 417 -20.32 -28.26 -8.25
N MET A 418 -21.15 -27.90 -7.28
CA MET A 418 -20.72 -27.82 -5.88
C MET A 418 -21.81 -28.17 -4.90
N ARG A 419 -21.38 -28.55 -3.70
CA ARG A 419 -22.22 -28.78 -2.54
C ARG A 419 -23.01 -27.53 -2.16
N ARG A 420 -24.32 -27.64 -1.96
CA ARG A 420 -25.20 -26.51 -1.62
C ARG A 420 -24.71 -25.77 -0.37
N ARG A 421 -24.22 -26.49 0.64
CA ARG A 421 -23.71 -25.89 1.90
C ARG A 421 -22.51 -24.96 1.70
N ARG A 422 -21.75 -25.13 0.61
CA ARG A 422 -20.59 -24.29 0.28
C ARG A 422 -20.97 -22.97 -0.42
N LEU A 423 -22.20 -22.85 -0.90
CA LEU A 423 -22.62 -21.71 -1.72
C LEU A 423 -22.46 -20.39 -0.97
N ASP A 424 -23.02 -20.27 0.23
CA ASP A 424 -23.01 -19.01 0.98
C ASP A 424 -21.57 -18.57 1.32
N ALA A 425 -20.74 -19.47 1.83
CA ALA A 425 -19.33 -19.17 2.11
C ALA A 425 -18.55 -18.73 0.85
N LEU A 426 -18.80 -19.37 -0.30
CA LEU A 426 -18.20 -18.93 -1.56
C LEU A 426 -18.65 -17.51 -1.95
N LEU A 427 -19.94 -17.21 -1.81
CA LEU A 427 -20.46 -15.88 -2.12
C LEU A 427 -19.91 -14.80 -1.18
N GLN A 428 -19.77 -15.11 0.12
CA GLN A 428 -19.13 -14.18 1.07
C GLN A 428 -17.65 -13.94 0.74
N HIS A 429 -16.92 -14.98 0.32
CA HIS A 429 -15.54 -14.84 -0.15
C HIS A 429 -15.47 -13.95 -1.40
N GLU A 430 -16.16 -14.33 -2.47
CA GLU A 430 -15.99 -13.68 -3.77
C GLU A 430 -16.67 -12.31 -3.83
N ILE A 431 -17.92 -12.20 -3.36
CA ILE A 431 -18.68 -10.95 -3.44
C ILE A 431 -18.46 -10.10 -2.19
N GLY A 432 -18.59 -10.71 -1.01
CA GLY A 432 -18.48 -10.02 0.27
C GLY A 432 -17.09 -9.46 0.57
N VAL A 433 -16.05 -9.96 -0.11
CA VAL A 433 -14.68 -9.44 -0.03
C VAL A 433 -14.23 -8.89 -1.38
N HIS A 434 -13.99 -9.72 -2.40
CA HIS A 434 -13.28 -9.27 -3.61
C HIS A 434 -14.06 -8.24 -4.45
N VAL A 435 -15.36 -8.45 -4.70
CA VAL A 435 -16.19 -7.46 -5.41
C VAL A 435 -16.37 -6.21 -4.54
N LEU A 436 -16.60 -6.39 -3.23
CA LEU A 436 -16.81 -5.30 -2.30
C LEU A 436 -15.61 -4.35 -2.21
N THR A 437 -14.41 -4.90 -2.02
CA THR A 437 -13.18 -4.10 -1.92
C THR A 437 -12.80 -3.47 -3.25
N PHE A 438 -13.02 -4.16 -4.38
CA PHE A 438 -12.88 -3.55 -5.70
C PHE A 438 -13.84 -2.35 -5.86
N SER A 439 -15.10 -2.51 -5.46
CA SER A 439 -16.14 -1.49 -5.57
C SER A 439 -15.84 -0.28 -4.68
N ASN A 440 -15.52 -0.49 -3.40
CA ASN A 440 -15.15 0.59 -2.48
C ASN A 440 -13.88 1.31 -2.94
N GLY A 441 -12.86 0.55 -3.38
CA GLY A 441 -11.60 1.10 -3.88
C GLY A 441 -11.79 1.98 -5.11
N GLY A 442 -12.64 1.57 -6.06
CA GLY A 442 -12.96 2.37 -7.24
C GLY A 442 -13.65 3.71 -6.95
N ARG A 443 -14.15 3.93 -5.73
CA ARG A 443 -14.76 5.20 -5.30
C ARG A 443 -13.80 6.16 -4.60
N GLN A 444 -12.56 5.74 -4.33
CA GLN A 444 -11.58 6.56 -3.60
C GLN A 444 -10.96 7.67 -4.44
N GLY A 445 -11.35 7.82 -5.70
CA GLY A 445 -10.84 8.84 -6.62
C GLY A 445 -9.51 8.48 -7.31
N LEU A 446 -8.89 7.37 -6.91
CA LEU A 446 -7.73 6.74 -7.54
C LEU A 446 -8.00 5.24 -7.76
N SER A 447 -7.72 4.75 -8.96
CA SER A 447 -7.96 3.37 -9.38
C SER A 447 -7.09 2.36 -8.62
N ILE A 448 -5.93 2.76 -8.11
CA ILE A 448 -5.01 1.91 -7.35
C ILE A 448 -5.67 1.28 -6.12
N PHE A 449 -6.65 1.94 -5.49
CA PHE A 449 -7.37 1.36 -4.35
C PHE A 449 -8.32 0.24 -4.78
N GLY A 450 -8.83 0.26 -6.01
CA GLY A 450 -9.66 -0.81 -6.58
C GLY A 450 -8.84 -1.95 -7.17
N THR A 451 -7.74 -1.64 -7.86
CA THR A 451 -6.83 -2.64 -8.45
C THR A 451 -5.93 -3.30 -7.39
N GLY A 452 -5.56 -2.53 -6.37
CA GLY A 452 -4.94 -2.94 -5.12
C GLY A 452 -3.54 -2.38 -4.90
N LEU A 453 -3.27 -1.97 -3.66
CA LEU A 453 -1.98 -1.50 -3.19
C LEU A 453 -0.98 -2.65 -3.11
N ALA A 454 0.31 -2.41 -3.34
CA ALA A 454 1.28 -3.49 -3.46
C ALA A 454 1.20 -4.52 -2.30
N GLY A 455 1.21 -5.82 -2.59
CA GLY A 455 1.18 -6.89 -1.57
C GLY A 455 -0.15 -7.04 -0.81
N TYR A 456 -1.25 -6.47 -1.31
CA TYR A 456 -2.59 -6.63 -0.71
C TYR A 456 -3.11 -8.08 -0.73
N GLU A 457 -2.61 -8.92 -1.63
CA GLU A 457 -3.20 -10.21 -1.96
C GLU A 457 -3.29 -11.13 -0.73
N GLY A 458 -2.27 -11.15 0.13
CA GLY A 458 -2.26 -11.99 1.33
C GLY A 458 -3.45 -11.70 2.25
N ILE A 459 -3.61 -10.45 2.66
CA ILE A 459 -4.72 -10.07 3.56
C ILE A 459 -6.08 -10.18 2.87
N GLN A 460 -6.22 -9.87 1.58
CA GLN A 460 -7.51 -10.03 0.87
C GLN A 460 -7.94 -11.50 0.78
N GLU A 461 -7.03 -12.40 0.44
CA GLU A 461 -7.32 -13.85 0.41
C GLU A 461 -7.62 -14.36 1.83
N GLY A 462 -6.90 -13.83 2.83
CA GLY A 462 -7.16 -14.08 4.25
C GLY A 462 -8.56 -13.66 4.69
N LEU A 463 -9.00 -12.44 4.33
CA LEU A 463 -10.34 -11.92 4.60
C LEU A 463 -11.41 -12.76 3.89
N GLY A 464 -11.13 -13.22 2.67
CA GLY A 464 -12.01 -14.13 1.94
C GLY A 464 -12.23 -15.45 2.69
N VAL A 465 -11.16 -16.11 3.12
CA VAL A 465 -11.26 -17.36 3.92
C VAL A 465 -11.87 -17.08 5.30
N PHE A 466 -11.57 -15.93 5.91
CA PHE A 466 -12.18 -15.53 7.17
C PHE A 466 -13.69 -15.30 7.01
N ALA A 467 -14.15 -14.76 5.88
CA ALA A 467 -15.56 -14.64 5.56
C ALA A 467 -16.22 -16.02 5.38
N GLU A 468 -15.51 -17.02 4.80
CA GLU A 468 -15.98 -18.41 4.78
C GLU A 468 -16.21 -18.96 6.21
N TYR A 469 -15.28 -18.67 7.13
CA TYR A 469 -15.40 -19.05 8.55
C TYR A 469 -16.58 -18.35 9.23
N LEU A 470 -16.72 -17.03 9.07
CA LEU A 470 -17.83 -16.27 9.65
C LEU A 470 -19.19 -16.71 9.10
N ALA A 471 -19.25 -17.18 7.85
CA ALA A 471 -20.44 -17.76 7.25
C ALA A 471 -20.72 -19.21 7.71
N GLY A 472 -19.80 -19.86 8.41
CA GLY A 472 -19.92 -21.25 8.87
C GLY A 472 -19.70 -22.28 7.77
N GLY A 473 -18.97 -21.92 6.72
CA GLY A 473 -18.69 -22.82 5.59
C GLY A 473 -17.21 -23.15 5.39
N LEU A 474 -16.33 -22.77 6.33
CA LEU A 474 -14.93 -23.20 6.34
C LEU A 474 -14.83 -24.62 6.93
N THR A 475 -14.70 -25.62 6.05
CA THR A 475 -14.66 -27.04 6.45
C THR A 475 -13.26 -27.52 6.84
N ALA A 476 -13.16 -28.66 7.53
CA ALA A 476 -11.87 -29.29 7.85
C ALA A 476 -11.07 -29.57 6.57
N ALA A 477 -11.73 -30.10 5.54
CA ALA A 477 -11.11 -30.37 4.25
C ALA A 477 -10.52 -29.10 3.59
N ARG A 478 -11.23 -27.97 3.69
CA ARG A 478 -10.77 -26.69 3.16
C ARG A 478 -9.54 -26.17 3.94
N LEU A 479 -9.57 -26.24 5.27
CA LEU A 479 -8.45 -25.79 6.10
C LEU A 479 -7.20 -26.67 5.92
N ARG A 480 -7.37 -28.00 5.88
CA ARG A 480 -6.30 -28.95 5.54
C ARG A 480 -5.68 -28.65 4.17
N LEU A 481 -6.51 -28.32 3.18
CA LEU A 481 -6.03 -27.95 1.84
C LEU A 481 -5.15 -26.68 1.87
N LEU A 482 -5.50 -25.67 2.67
CA LEU A 482 -4.67 -24.47 2.82
C LEU A 482 -3.32 -24.78 3.49
N ALA A 483 -3.32 -25.62 4.52
CA ALA A 483 -2.09 -26.08 5.18
C ALA A 483 -1.20 -26.92 4.23
N ALA A 484 -1.80 -27.83 3.46
CA ALA A 484 -1.06 -28.64 2.48
C ALA A 484 -0.42 -27.80 1.37
N ARG A 485 -1.04 -26.69 0.99
CA ARG A 485 -0.43 -25.72 0.05
C ARG A 485 0.85 -25.11 0.62
N VAL A 486 0.86 -24.76 1.90
CA VAL A 486 2.07 -24.26 2.59
C VAL A 486 3.18 -25.31 2.56
N LEU A 487 2.88 -26.55 2.94
CA LEU A 487 3.88 -27.64 2.92
C LEU A 487 4.42 -27.90 1.51
N ALA A 488 3.55 -27.87 0.49
CA ALA A 488 3.98 -28.07 -0.89
C ALA A 488 4.87 -26.93 -1.41
N VAL A 489 4.59 -25.67 -1.03
CA VAL A 489 5.45 -24.53 -1.36
C VAL A 489 6.81 -24.66 -0.67
N ASP A 490 6.82 -24.98 0.62
CA ASP A 490 8.06 -25.16 1.40
C ASP A 490 8.95 -26.28 0.84
N ALA A 491 8.36 -27.45 0.56
CA ALA A 491 9.06 -28.58 -0.03
C ALA A 491 9.64 -28.23 -1.41
N MET A 492 8.86 -27.56 -2.26
CA MET A 492 9.30 -27.10 -3.59
C MET A 492 10.47 -26.10 -3.47
N LEU A 493 10.41 -25.13 -2.56
CA LEU A 493 11.52 -24.19 -2.31
C LEU A 493 12.77 -24.89 -1.76
N SER A 494 12.57 -26.01 -1.06
CA SER A 494 13.65 -26.88 -0.57
C SER A 494 14.21 -27.84 -1.63
N GLY A 495 13.75 -27.73 -2.88
CA GLY A 495 14.25 -28.52 -4.01
C GLY A 495 13.53 -29.84 -4.27
N ALA A 496 12.40 -30.10 -3.60
CA ALA A 496 11.57 -31.27 -3.91
C ALA A 496 10.91 -31.10 -5.29
N ASP A 497 10.87 -32.18 -6.08
CA ASP A 497 10.16 -32.21 -7.35
C ASP A 497 8.64 -32.44 -7.17
N PHE A 498 7.89 -32.40 -8.27
CA PHE A 498 6.44 -32.58 -8.27
C PHE A 498 6.02 -33.89 -7.59
N VAL A 499 6.73 -34.99 -7.90
CA VAL A 499 6.39 -36.33 -7.42
C VAL A 499 6.68 -36.45 -5.92
N ALA A 500 7.79 -35.87 -5.45
CA ALA A 500 8.13 -35.81 -4.04
C ALA A 500 7.08 -35.03 -3.24
N CYS A 501 6.64 -33.87 -3.73
CA CYS A 501 5.59 -33.08 -3.11
C CYS A 501 4.24 -33.81 -3.10
N GLU A 502 3.85 -34.46 -4.20
CA GLU A 502 2.59 -35.22 -4.26
C GLU A 502 2.61 -36.43 -3.31
N ARG A 503 3.75 -37.12 -3.24
CA ARG A 503 3.98 -38.24 -2.33
C ARG A 503 3.95 -37.81 -0.87
N LEU A 504 4.55 -36.66 -0.54
CA LEU A 504 4.49 -36.05 0.81
C LEU A 504 3.04 -35.89 1.24
N LEU A 505 2.22 -35.21 0.44
CA LEU A 505 0.81 -34.97 0.78
C LEU A 505 0.01 -36.27 0.91
N ARG A 506 0.26 -37.26 0.05
CA ARG A 506 -0.48 -38.53 0.12
C ARG A 506 -0.08 -39.42 1.27
N ARG A 507 1.23 -39.68 1.41
CA ARG A 507 1.73 -40.70 2.34
C ARG A 507 1.76 -40.19 3.78
N GLU A 508 2.10 -38.92 3.97
CA GLU A 508 2.29 -38.36 5.31
C GLU A 508 1.03 -37.65 5.81
N HIS A 509 0.21 -37.11 4.90
CA HIS A 509 -0.99 -36.34 5.26
C HIS A 509 -2.31 -36.90 4.71
N GLY A 510 -2.29 -38.09 4.08
CA GLY A 510 -3.50 -38.83 3.74
C GLY A 510 -4.40 -38.18 2.68
N PHE A 511 -3.88 -37.27 1.86
CA PHE A 511 -4.68 -36.67 0.79
C PHE A 511 -5.00 -37.68 -0.31
N ALA A 512 -6.22 -37.59 -0.87
CA ALA A 512 -6.59 -38.37 -2.05
C ALA A 512 -5.69 -37.99 -3.26
N PRO A 513 -5.37 -38.94 -4.17
CA PRO A 513 -4.44 -38.68 -5.27
C PRO A 513 -4.77 -37.47 -6.14
N ALA A 514 -6.05 -37.33 -6.54
CA ALA A 514 -6.49 -36.20 -7.35
C ALA A 514 -6.36 -34.85 -6.62
N THR A 515 -6.62 -34.82 -5.32
CA THR A 515 -6.48 -33.61 -4.48
C THR A 515 -5.02 -33.24 -4.29
N ALA A 516 -4.16 -34.21 -3.98
CA ALA A 516 -2.72 -34.00 -3.85
C ALA A 516 -2.12 -33.46 -5.16
N PHE A 517 -2.44 -34.09 -6.30
CA PHE A 517 -2.06 -33.57 -7.62
C PHE A 517 -2.53 -32.13 -7.82
N GLY A 518 -3.79 -31.83 -7.52
CA GLY A 518 -4.35 -30.49 -7.69
C GLY A 518 -3.68 -29.42 -6.84
N ILE A 519 -3.22 -29.76 -5.63
CA ILE A 519 -2.44 -28.85 -4.77
C ILE A 519 -1.07 -28.60 -5.40
N VAL A 520 -0.34 -29.67 -5.72
CA VAL A 520 1.03 -29.58 -6.25
C VAL A 520 1.05 -28.92 -7.62
N ALA A 521 0.06 -29.18 -8.49
CA ALA A 521 -0.08 -28.53 -9.79
C ALA A 521 -0.23 -27.01 -9.72
N ARG A 522 -0.78 -26.47 -8.62
CA ARG A 522 -0.82 -25.02 -8.43
C ARG A 522 0.50 -24.44 -7.96
N VAL A 523 1.24 -25.19 -7.14
CA VAL A 523 2.57 -24.81 -6.67
C VAL A 523 3.60 -24.89 -7.79
N PHE A 524 3.55 -25.90 -8.67
CA PHE A 524 4.53 -26.08 -9.74
C PHE A 524 4.23 -25.27 -11.03
N ARG A 525 3.32 -24.30 -10.96
CA ARG A 525 3.05 -23.39 -12.07
C ARG A 525 4.33 -22.65 -12.47
N SER A 526 4.65 -22.72 -13.75
CA SER A 526 5.82 -22.13 -14.39
C SER A 526 7.16 -22.51 -13.75
N GLY A 527 7.23 -23.66 -13.06
CA GLY A 527 8.42 -24.13 -12.34
C GLY A 527 8.38 -23.88 -10.83
N GLY A 528 7.51 -23.00 -10.33
CA GLY A 528 7.32 -22.82 -8.89
C GLY A 528 6.71 -21.47 -8.48
N LEU A 529 5.45 -21.47 -8.04
CA LEU A 529 4.68 -20.31 -7.61
C LEU A 529 4.35 -20.41 -6.11
N SER A 530 4.97 -19.55 -5.30
CA SER A 530 4.77 -19.47 -3.85
C SER A 530 3.47 -18.78 -3.41
N LYS A 531 2.68 -18.21 -4.34
CA LYS A 531 1.41 -17.51 -4.06
C LYS A 531 0.48 -18.31 -3.15
N ASP A 532 0.38 -19.63 -3.31
CA ASP A 532 -0.59 -20.42 -2.56
C ASP A 532 -0.32 -20.48 -1.04
N ALA A 533 0.87 -20.10 -0.57
CA ALA A 533 1.16 -19.95 0.86
C ALA A 533 0.45 -18.74 1.50
N ILE A 534 0.11 -17.71 0.71
CA ILE A 534 -0.46 -16.46 1.26
C ILE A 534 -1.87 -16.63 1.83
N TYR A 535 -2.59 -17.68 1.42
CA TYR A 535 -3.96 -17.91 1.89
C TYR A 535 -4.00 -18.25 3.38
N LEU A 536 -3.18 -19.21 3.83
CA LEU A 536 -3.11 -19.56 5.25
C LEU A 536 -2.45 -18.44 6.05
N ARG A 537 -1.39 -17.82 5.51
CA ARG A 537 -0.75 -16.65 6.13
C ARG A 537 -1.76 -15.53 6.38
N GLY A 538 -2.50 -15.14 5.35
CA GLY A 538 -3.50 -14.08 5.43
C GLY A 538 -4.63 -14.42 6.39
N LEU A 539 -5.14 -15.66 6.39
CA LEU A 539 -6.16 -16.07 7.36
C LEU A 539 -5.65 -15.94 8.79
N TYR A 540 -4.42 -16.39 9.05
CA TYR A 540 -3.80 -16.30 10.37
C TYR A 540 -3.57 -14.84 10.79
N GLU A 541 -3.14 -13.99 9.86
CA GLU A 541 -2.98 -12.55 10.07
C GLU A 541 -4.31 -11.88 10.44
N VAL A 542 -5.38 -12.09 9.66
CA VAL A 542 -6.72 -11.57 9.96
C VAL A 542 -7.21 -12.02 11.33
N PHE A 543 -7.02 -13.31 11.65
CA PHE A 543 -7.41 -13.84 12.96
C PHE A 543 -6.68 -13.13 14.09
N ARG A 544 -5.36 -12.93 13.96
CA ARG A 544 -4.55 -12.22 14.96
C ARG A 544 -4.96 -10.75 15.10
N THR A 545 -5.27 -10.07 14.00
CA THR A 545 -5.79 -8.69 14.02
C THR A 545 -7.07 -8.62 14.84
N VAL A 546 -8.03 -9.53 14.60
CA VAL A 546 -9.28 -9.59 15.37
C VAL A 546 -9.02 -9.92 16.85
N GLN A 547 -8.15 -10.87 17.14
CA GLN A 547 -7.78 -11.26 18.50
C GLN A 547 -7.09 -10.12 19.27
N ALA A 548 -6.29 -9.29 18.59
CA ALA A 548 -5.67 -8.10 19.16
C ALA A 548 -6.65 -6.93 19.39
N GLY A 549 -7.92 -7.06 18.95
CA GLY A 549 -8.91 -5.99 19.01
C GLY A 549 -8.69 -4.88 17.97
N GLU A 550 -7.82 -5.11 16.99
CA GLU A 550 -7.56 -4.16 15.92
C GLU A 550 -8.73 -4.14 14.91
N PRO A 551 -9.06 -2.97 14.34
CA PRO A 551 -10.17 -2.85 13.42
C PRO A 551 -9.84 -3.44 12.04
N LEU A 552 -10.78 -4.18 11.46
CA LEU A 552 -10.71 -4.62 10.05
C LEU A 552 -11.17 -3.52 9.06
N GLU A 553 -11.73 -2.42 9.56
CA GLU A 553 -12.30 -1.34 8.76
C GLU A 553 -11.36 -0.79 7.67
N PRO A 554 -10.03 -0.62 7.90
CA PRO A 554 -9.12 -0.14 6.87
C PRO A 554 -9.11 -1.00 5.60
N PHE A 555 -9.33 -2.31 5.73
CA PHE A 555 -9.34 -3.24 4.60
C PHE A 555 -10.61 -3.18 3.74
N TRP A 556 -11.63 -2.43 4.18
CA TRP A 556 -12.85 -2.22 3.41
C TRP A 556 -12.80 -0.97 2.54
N PHE A 557 -11.79 -0.09 2.69
CA PHE A 557 -11.60 1.08 1.82
C PHE A 557 -11.30 0.71 0.37
N GLY A 558 -10.71 -0.46 0.17
CA GLY A 558 -10.23 -0.95 -1.11
C GLY A 558 -9.43 -2.23 -0.93
N LYS A 559 -8.61 -2.57 -1.92
CA LYS A 559 -7.63 -3.65 -1.82
C LYS A 559 -6.35 -3.11 -1.16
N ILE A 560 -6.36 -3.11 0.17
CA ILE A 560 -5.31 -2.52 1.01
C ILE A 560 -4.43 -3.63 1.61
N ALA A 561 -3.11 -3.46 1.61
CA ALA A 561 -2.19 -4.33 2.35
C ALA A 561 -2.05 -3.88 3.81
N ALA A 562 -1.77 -4.80 4.74
CA ALA A 562 -1.65 -4.48 6.18
C ALA A 562 -0.65 -3.34 6.46
N ARG A 563 0.52 -3.35 5.78
CA ARG A 563 1.53 -2.29 5.94
C ARG A 563 1.09 -0.90 5.45
N HIS A 564 0.02 -0.81 4.64
CA HIS A 564 -0.50 0.46 4.12
C HIS A 564 -1.63 1.03 4.98
N VAL A 565 -2.08 0.35 6.04
CA VAL A 565 -3.10 0.89 6.96
C VAL A 565 -2.73 2.30 7.48
N PRO A 566 -1.48 2.57 7.92
CA PRO A 566 -1.10 3.93 8.32
C PRO A 566 -1.22 4.98 7.21
N CYS A 567 -1.01 4.58 5.94
CA CYS A 567 -1.18 5.47 4.80
C CYS A 567 -2.66 5.73 4.51
N VAL A 568 -3.52 4.71 4.60
CA VAL A 568 -4.97 4.88 4.45
C VAL A 568 -5.52 5.80 5.53
N ASP A 569 -5.09 5.62 6.79
CA ASP A 569 -5.48 6.49 7.89
C ASP A 569 -5.03 7.94 7.67
N ASP A 570 -3.82 8.15 7.14
CA ASP A 570 -3.31 9.47 6.77
C ASP A 570 -4.19 10.15 5.72
N LEU A 571 -4.42 9.46 4.61
CA LEU A 571 -5.19 9.99 3.48
C LEU A 571 -6.66 10.22 3.86
N LEU A 572 -7.25 9.35 4.69
CA LEU A 572 -8.59 9.55 5.24
C LEU A 572 -8.67 10.81 6.11
N ARG A 573 -7.72 10.98 7.03
CA ARG A 573 -7.66 12.15 7.92
C ARG A 573 -7.49 13.45 7.12
N ARG A 574 -6.73 13.40 6.02
CA ARG A 574 -6.54 14.54 5.10
C ARG A 574 -7.72 14.78 4.16
N GLY A 575 -8.79 13.98 4.23
CA GLY A 575 -9.97 14.10 3.37
C GLY A 575 -9.74 13.63 1.93
N LEU A 576 -8.63 12.95 1.66
CA LEU A 576 -8.28 12.41 0.35
C LEU A 576 -8.97 11.07 0.06
N LEU A 577 -9.38 10.35 1.11
CA LEU A 577 -10.20 9.14 1.01
C LEU A 577 -11.58 9.37 1.63
N SER A 578 -12.54 8.60 1.14
CA SER A 578 -13.90 8.54 1.68
C SER A 578 -14.12 7.24 2.42
N ALA A 579 -14.89 7.30 3.51
CA ALA A 579 -15.29 6.10 4.25
C ALA A 579 -15.93 5.05 3.32
N PRO A 580 -15.70 3.74 3.56
CA PRO A 580 -16.28 2.68 2.76
C PRO A 580 -17.81 2.73 2.83
N ARG A 581 -18.46 2.66 1.67
CA ARG A 581 -19.93 2.68 1.60
C ARG A 581 -20.53 1.32 1.94
N SER A 582 -19.90 0.26 1.46
CA SER A 582 -20.34 -1.12 1.67
C SER A 582 -19.43 -1.83 2.67
N ARG A 583 -20.01 -2.68 3.52
CA ARG A 583 -19.29 -3.59 4.42
C ARG A 583 -19.73 -5.03 4.15
N PRO A 584 -18.87 -6.04 4.41
CA PRO A 584 -19.25 -7.44 4.20
C PRO A 584 -20.53 -7.79 4.99
N GLU A 585 -21.59 -8.22 4.30
CA GLU A 585 -22.89 -8.56 4.92
C GLU A 585 -22.77 -9.68 5.96
N VAL A 586 -21.74 -10.53 5.86
CA VAL A 586 -21.50 -11.59 6.85
C VAL A 586 -21.23 -11.03 8.26
N LEU A 587 -20.66 -9.82 8.38
CA LEU A 587 -20.30 -9.22 9.67
C LEU A 587 -21.52 -8.82 10.51
N SER A 588 -22.69 -8.63 9.90
CA SER A 588 -23.92 -8.28 10.61
C SER A 588 -24.71 -9.50 11.10
N ARG A 589 -24.28 -10.72 10.76
CA ARG A 589 -24.99 -11.95 11.13
C ARG A 589 -24.73 -12.28 12.61
N PRO A 590 -25.75 -12.67 13.40
CA PRO A 590 -25.56 -13.02 14.82
C PRO A 590 -24.51 -14.10 15.07
N GLN A 591 -24.48 -15.14 14.23
CA GLN A 591 -23.48 -16.21 14.33
C GLN A 591 -22.05 -15.70 14.07
N ALA A 592 -21.87 -14.79 13.11
CA ALA A 592 -20.58 -14.19 12.83
C ALA A 592 -20.11 -13.31 14.00
N GLN A 593 -21.03 -12.56 14.62
CA GLN A 593 -20.73 -11.75 15.81
C GLN A 593 -20.27 -12.62 16.99
N ALA A 594 -20.97 -13.73 17.26
CA ALA A 594 -20.57 -14.69 18.29
C ALA A 594 -19.16 -15.29 18.02
N ARG A 595 -18.86 -15.63 16.76
CA ARG A 595 -17.51 -16.09 16.37
C ARG A 595 -16.45 -15.01 16.59
N LEU A 596 -16.73 -13.75 16.24
CA LEU A 596 -15.82 -12.63 16.45
C LEU A 596 -15.57 -12.38 17.95
N GLU A 597 -16.60 -12.46 18.78
CA GLU A 597 -16.48 -12.34 20.24
C GLU A 597 -15.63 -13.47 20.82
N THR A 598 -15.81 -14.70 20.35
CA THR A 598 -14.99 -15.84 20.77
C THR A 598 -13.51 -15.61 20.44
N ILE A 599 -13.19 -15.11 19.23
CA ILE A 599 -11.82 -14.75 18.83
C ILE A 599 -11.23 -13.67 19.73
N ARG A 600 -11.98 -12.59 19.99
CA ARG A 600 -11.58 -11.52 20.91
C ARG A 600 -11.41 -12.01 22.35
N GLY A 601 -12.13 -13.06 22.73
CA GLY A 601 -11.99 -13.77 24.01
C GLY A 601 -10.71 -14.59 24.12
N GLY A 602 -9.87 -14.67 23.07
CA GLY A 602 -8.56 -15.31 23.13
C GLY A 602 -8.54 -16.79 22.79
N ILE A 603 -9.59 -17.34 22.17
CA ILE A 603 -9.58 -18.74 21.71
C ILE A 603 -8.37 -19.01 20.80
N PRO A 604 -7.66 -20.14 20.96
CA PRO A 604 -6.58 -20.53 20.06
C PRO A 604 -7.07 -20.70 18.62
N PHE A 605 -6.25 -20.33 17.63
CA PHE A 605 -6.58 -20.37 16.21
C PHE A 605 -7.15 -21.72 15.76
N ILE A 606 -6.45 -22.82 16.05
CA ILE A 606 -6.89 -24.16 15.61
C ILE A 606 -8.18 -24.57 16.32
N GLU A 607 -8.37 -24.20 17.58
CA GLU A 607 -9.58 -24.54 18.35
C GLU A 607 -10.81 -23.80 17.81
N ALA A 608 -10.66 -22.51 17.50
CA ALA A 608 -11.71 -21.71 16.88
C ALA A 608 -12.19 -22.32 15.56
N LEU A 609 -11.26 -22.82 14.75
CA LEU A 609 -11.57 -23.39 13.45
C LEU A 609 -12.03 -24.86 13.51
N ARG A 610 -11.84 -25.56 14.63
CA ARG A 610 -12.35 -26.92 14.85
C ARG A 610 -13.85 -26.92 15.20
N GLY A 611 -14.32 -25.96 16.00
CA GLY A 611 -15.71 -25.92 16.48
C GLY A 611 -16.78 -25.80 15.37
N ASP A 612 -16.37 -25.39 14.17
CA ASP A 612 -17.22 -25.28 12.97
C ASP A 612 -16.93 -26.36 11.92
N ALA A 613 -15.92 -27.22 12.15
CA ALA A 613 -15.46 -28.24 11.22
C ALA A 613 -15.96 -29.65 11.59
N THR A 614 -16.98 -29.74 12.46
CA THR A 614 -17.65 -30.99 12.87
C THR A 614 -19.14 -30.94 12.55
#